data_AF-A0A558D7W9-F1
#
_entry.id   AF-A0A558D7W9-F1
#
_cell.length_a   1.000
_cell.length_b   1.000
_cell.length_c   1.000
_cell.angle_alpha   90.00
_cell.angle_beta   90.00
_cell.angle_gamma   90.00
#
_symmetry.space_group_name_H-M   'P 1'
#
loop_
_entity.id
_entity.type
_entity.pdbx_description
1 polymer ?
#
loop_
_entity_poly.entity_id
_entity_poly.type
_entity_poly.pdbx_seq_one_letter_code
_entity_poly.pdbx_strand_id
1 'polypeptide(L)'
;MKHYRRLLFLPFVLTGCATTDMQGALDSLNGLGQSIGTSLAQAATPASAANRNSLLGTPLHNALRQNLSTDGRAPEWPKVVISNLQIPADQMTLTRSLTLKASDCIRFDAVLWHDAKRPERFSNLSLCAPELPKQSNNFVLTWKSFSISGKTSGQVRSDGPIPPYSKLPSDPAMERWLMNQFGLYYVGSLLTLVGYDPNFTVDDRRFWIRNIKG
;
A
#
# COMPACT_ATOMS: atom_id res chain seq x y z
N MET A 1 -8.30 71.25 3.63
CA MET A 1 -7.81 72.08 2.50
C MET A 1 -7.12 71.16 1.48
N LYS A 2 -7.17 71.56 0.21
CA LYS A 2 -6.74 70.87 -1.02
C LYS A 2 -5.29 70.35 -0.97
N HIS A 3 -4.99 69.28 -1.73
CA HIS A 3 -3.89 69.14 -2.72
C HIS A 3 -3.93 67.70 -3.31
N TYR A 4 -4.55 67.49 -4.47
CA TYR A 4 -3.98 67.43 -5.82
C TYR A 4 -2.93 66.33 -6.11
N ARG A 5 -3.42 65.23 -6.70
CA ARG A 5 -3.14 64.72 -8.06
C ARG A 5 -1.66 64.48 -8.46
N ARG A 6 -1.33 63.22 -8.75
CA ARG A 6 -0.59 62.82 -9.98
C ARG A 6 -0.79 61.32 -10.26
N LEU A 7 -1.58 61.04 -11.29
CA LEU A 7 -1.59 59.78 -12.04
C LEU A 7 -0.33 59.73 -12.91
N LEU A 8 0.31 58.57 -12.98
CA LEU A 8 1.20 58.19 -14.09
C LEU A 8 0.64 56.92 -14.71
N PHE A 9 0.05 57.08 -15.89
CA PHE A 9 -0.30 56.02 -16.82
C PHE A 9 0.97 55.56 -17.54
N LEU A 10 1.22 54.26 -17.58
CA LEU A 10 2.19 53.61 -18.47
C LEU A 10 1.40 52.80 -19.51
N PRO A 11 1.62 53.00 -20.82
CA PRO A 11 1.02 52.18 -21.86
C PRO A 11 1.92 50.99 -22.15
N PHE A 12 1.45 49.76 -21.90
CA PHE A 12 2.04 48.58 -22.51
C PHE A 12 1.29 48.26 -23.81
N VAL A 13 1.99 48.49 -24.92
CA VAL A 13 1.52 48.22 -26.27
C VAL A 13 1.65 46.72 -26.54
N LEU A 14 0.53 46.09 -26.91
CA LEU A 14 0.46 44.79 -27.55
C LEU A 14 1.09 44.87 -28.95
N THR A 15 2.09 44.05 -29.22
CA THR A 15 2.44 43.60 -30.58
C THR A 15 2.63 42.09 -30.55
N GLY A 16 1.88 41.40 -31.42
CA GLY A 16 2.04 39.98 -31.73
C GLY A 16 2.69 39.78 -33.09
N CYS A 17 2.80 38.48 -33.44
CA CYS A 17 3.33 37.85 -34.66
C CYS A 17 4.84 37.54 -34.57
N ALA A 18 5.36 36.35 -34.89
CA ALA A 18 4.80 35.24 -35.65
C ALA A 18 5.41 33.89 -35.23
N THR A 19 4.71 32.85 -35.65
CA THR A 19 4.96 31.42 -35.61
C THR A 19 6.35 30.96 -36.07
N THR A 20 6.95 30.00 -35.35
CA THR A 20 7.83 28.97 -35.94
C THR A 20 7.89 27.73 -35.03
N ASP A 21 7.72 26.57 -35.68
CA ASP A 21 8.07 25.21 -35.24
C ASP A 21 7.25 24.51 -34.16
N MET A 22 6.00 24.18 -34.51
CA MET A 22 5.30 22.98 -34.00
C MET A 22 5.40 21.80 -34.99
N GLN A 23 6.61 21.49 -35.46
CA GLN A 23 6.87 20.25 -36.21
C GLN A 23 7.88 19.31 -35.52
N GLY A 24 8.75 19.81 -34.63
CA GLY A 24 9.75 18.97 -33.94
C GLY A 24 9.22 18.15 -32.73
N ALA A 25 8.03 18.46 -32.23
CA ALA A 25 7.47 17.79 -31.05
C ALA A 25 6.76 16.47 -31.36
N LEU A 26 6.43 16.20 -32.64
CA LEU A 26 5.74 14.97 -33.05
C LEU A 26 6.73 13.86 -33.49
N ASP A 27 7.91 14.21 -34.00
CA ASP A 27 8.94 13.21 -34.35
C ASP A 27 9.61 12.58 -33.11
N SER A 28 9.61 13.27 -31.96
CA SER A 28 10.06 12.68 -30.69
C SER A 28 9.09 11.61 -30.14
N LEU A 29 7.83 11.57 -30.59
CA LEU A 29 6.85 10.58 -30.13
C LEU A 29 6.91 9.27 -30.94
N ASN A 30 7.39 9.30 -32.18
CA ASN A 30 7.59 8.09 -32.99
C ASN A 30 8.89 7.34 -32.66
N GLY A 31 9.91 8.02 -32.09
CA GLY A 31 11.15 7.38 -31.63
C GLY A 31 11.04 6.65 -30.28
N LEU A 32 10.05 7.02 -29.45
CA LEU A 32 9.78 6.36 -28.16
C LEU A 32 8.96 5.07 -28.28
N GLY A 33 8.34 4.82 -29.44
CA GLY A 33 7.56 3.60 -29.70
C GLY A 33 8.40 2.38 -30.12
N GLN A 34 9.64 2.57 -30.60
CA GLN A 34 10.46 1.46 -31.12
C GLN A 34 11.53 0.93 -30.16
N SER A 35 11.88 1.67 -29.09
CA SER A 35 12.87 1.22 -28.09
C SER A 35 12.26 0.42 -26.93
N ILE A 36 10.93 0.47 -26.77
CA ILE A 36 10.19 -0.34 -25.77
C ILE A 36 9.87 -1.74 -26.32
N GLY A 37 9.84 -1.92 -27.65
CA GLY A 37 9.54 -3.20 -28.28
C GLY A 37 10.66 -4.25 -28.21
N THR A 38 11.92 -3.83 -28.07
CA THR A 38 13.08 -4.74 -28.13
C THR A 38 13.66 -5.11 -26.76
N SER A 39 13.27 -4.44 -25.69
CA SER A 39 13.61 -4.82 -24.31
C SER A 39 12.55 -5.72 -23.65
N LEU A 40 11.38 -5.89 -24.27
CA LEU A 40 10.32 -6.80 -23.81
C LEU A 40 10.40 -8.21 -24.42
N ALA A 41 11.16 -8.39 -25.51
CA ALA A 41 11.29 -9.67 -26.21
C ALA A 41 12.25 -10.67 -25.55
N GLN A 42 13.00 -10.26 -24.52
CA GLN A 42 14.03 -11.09 -23.88
C GLN A 42 13.74 -11.43 -22.40
N ALA A 43 12.50 -11.22 -21.95
CA ALA A 43 12.02 -11.66 -20.64
C ALA A 43 10.79 -12.61 -20.74
N ALA A 44 10.58 -13.23 -21.90
CA ALA A 44 9.56 -14.27 -22.09
C ALA A 44 10.13 -15.67 -21.83
N THR A 45 10.90 -15.85 -20.76
CA THR A 45 10.84 -17.14 -20.05
C THR A 45 9.58 -17.06 -19.20
N PRO A 46 8.64 -18.02 -19.29
CA PRO A 46 7.51 -18.05 -18.38
C PRO A 46 8.09 -18.19 -16.98
N ALA A 47 8.16 -17.07 -16.25
CA ALA A 47 8.35 -17.10 -14.80
C ALA A 47 7.23 -18.01 -14.32
N SER A 48 7.65 -19.21 -13.87
CA SER A 48 6.78 -20.31 -13.48
C SER A 48 5.48 -19.74 -12.92
N ALA A 49 4.38 -20.06 -13.58
CA ALA A 49 3.03 -19.88 -13.07
C ALA A 49 2.87 -20.77 -11.84
N ALA A 50 3.61 -20.46 -10.79
CA ALA A 50 3.52 -21.05 -9.49
C ALA A 50 2.20 -20.53 -8.92
N ASN A 51 1.11 -21.23 -9.26
CA ASN A 51 -0.17 -21.27 -8.59
C ASN A 51 -0.35 -20.10 -7.60
N ARG A 52 -0.56 -18.88 -8.13
CA ARG A 52 -0.60 -17.68 -7.30
C ARG A 52 -1.95 -17.65 -6.62
N ASN A 53 -2.02 -18.14 -5.38
CA ASN A 53 -3.15 -17.90 -4.51
C ASN A 53 -3.12 -16.42 -4.08
N SER A 54 -3.34 -15.53 -5.04
CA SER A 54 -3.23 -14.09 -4.85
C SER A 54 -4.33 -13.61 -3.92
N LEU A 55 -3.97 -12.72 -2.98
CA LEU A 55 -4.95 -12.05 -2.13
C LEU A 55 -6.04 -11.35 -2.96
N LEU A 56 -5.73 -10.83 -4.14
CA LEU A 56 -6.68 -10.14 -5.02
C LEU A 56 -7.82 -11.04 -5.49
N GLY A 57 -7.59 -12.35 -5.57
CA GLY A 57 -8.59 -13.34 -5.97
C GLY A 57 -9.45 -13.86 -4.81
N THR A 58 -9.27 -13.33 -3.59
CA THR A 58 -9.97 -13.81 -2.38
C THR A 58 -10.97 -12.79 -1.83
N PRO A 59 -11.94 -13.23 -1.02
CA PRO A 59 -12.83 -12.34 -0.27
C PRO A 59 -12.13 -11.36 0.68
N LEU A 60 -10.82 -11.49 0.93
CA LEU A 60 -10.05 -10.49 1.69
C LEU A 60 -9.96 -9.16 0.96
N HIS A 61 -9.93 -9.19 -0.38
CA HIS A 61 -9.80 -7.97 -1.18
C HIS A 61 -11.02 -7.07 -0.96
N ASN A 62 -10.78 -5.84 -0.48
CA ASN A 62 -11.79 -4.86 -0.06
C ASN A 62 -12.73 -5.30 1.07
N ALA A 63 -12.41 -6.35 1.84
CA ALA A 63 -13.27 -6.83 2.93
C ALA A 63 -13.65 -5.72 3.94
N LEU A 64 -12.71 -4.84 4.29
CA LEU A 64 -12.93 -3.76 5.25
C LEU A 64 -13.68 -2.56 4.63
N ARG A 65 -13.66 -2.43 3.31
CA ARG A 65 -14.27 -1.31 2.58
C ARG A 65 -15.79 -1.40 2.49
N GLN A 66 -16.34 -2.59 2.58
CA GLN A 66 -17.79 -2.81 2.45
C GLN A 66 -18.56 -2.40 3.71
N ASN A 67 -17.86 -2.24 4.83
CA ASN A 67 -18.42 -1.80 6.10
C ASN A 67 -17.64 -0.57 6.54
N LEU A 68 -17.90 0.58 5.93
CA LEU A 68 -17.37 1.86 6.41
C LEU A 68 -18.26 2.40 7.51
N SER A 69 -17.69 3.28 8.34
CA SER A 69 -18.45 3.97 9.37
C SER A 69 -19.59 4.79 8.78
N THR A 70 -20.77 4.69 9.37
CA THR A 70 -21.93 5.53 9.04
C THR A 70 -22.15 6.68 10.04
N ASP A 71 -21.43 6.67 11.17
CA ASP A 71 -21.66 7.56 12.32
C ASP A 71 -20.37 8.19 12.89
N GLY A 72 -19.24 8.04 12.19
CA GLY A 72 -17.93 8.50 12.64
C GLY A 72 -17.22 7.55 13.63
N ARG A 73 -17.79 6.39 13.96
CA ARG A 73 -17.13 5.34 14.76
C ARG A 73 -16.62 4.19 13.91
N ALA A 74 -15.49 3.59 14.31
CA ALA A 74 -14.97 2.43 13.59
C ALA A 74 -15.94 1.27 13.67
N PRO A 75 -16.29 0.65 12.54
CA PRO A 75 -17.00 -0.62 12.54
C PRO A 75 -16.19 -1.65 13.32
N GLU A 76 -16.87 -2.46 14.14
CA GLU A 76 -16.19 -3.54 14.88
C GLU A 76 -15.81 -4.70 13.93
N TRP A 77 -16.54 -4.86 12.83
CA TRP A 77 -16.40 -5.96 11.86
C TRP A 77 -16.36 -5.43 10.43
N PRO A 78 -15.82 -6.20 9.47
CA PRO A 78 -15.09 -7.46 9.66
C PRO A 78 -13.67 -7.24 10.19
N LYS A 79 -12.95 -8.30 10.56
CA LYS A 79 -11.55 -8.21 11.01
C LYS A 79 -10.65 -9.13 10.21
N VAL A 80 -9.43 -8.72 9.95
CA VAL A 80 -8.42 -9.47 9.21
C VAL A 80 -7.21 -9.72 10.10
N VAL A 81 -6.82 -10.99 10.17
CA VAL A 81 -5.60 -11.44 10.85
C VAL A 81 -4.67 -12.02 9.82
N ILE A 82 -3.43 -11.53 9.75
CA ILE A 82 -2.37 -12.14 8.96
C ILE A 82 -1.50 -13.00 9.87
N SER A 83 -1.19 -14.23 9.47
CA SER A 83 -0.33 -15.14 10.22
C SER A 83 0.68 -15.82 9.31
N ASN A 84 1.72 -16.40 9.92
CA ASN A 84 2.78 -17.13 9.22
C ASN A 84 3.40 -16.33 8.06
N LEU A 85 3.57 -15.01 8.25
CA LEU A 85 4.13 -14.13 7.24
C LEU A 85 5.58 -14.49 6.96
N GLN A 86 5.84 -14.99 5.75
CA GLN A 86 7.16 -15.34 5.24
C GLN A 86 7.75 -14.12 4.55
N ILE A 87 8.83 -13.61 5.12
CA ILE A 87 9.59 -12.49 4.59
C ILE A 87 10.79 -13.06 3.83
N PRO A 88 10.92 -12.81 2.52
CA PRO A 88 12.10 -13.24 1.76
C PRO A 88 13.40 -12.66 2.33
N ALA A 89 14.46 -13.46 2.36
CA ALA A 89 15.74 -13.08 2.97
C ALA A 89 16.41 -11.88 2.27
N ASP A 90 16.19 -11.71 0.97
CA ASP A 90 16.70 -10.57 0.21
C ASP A 90 16.00 -9.26 0.57
N GLN A 91 14.76 -9.30 1.08
CA GLN A 91 14.06 -8.13 1.62
C GLN A 91 14.53 -7.74 3.04
N MET A 92 15.31 -8.59 3.71
CA MET A 92 15.88 -8.32 5.04
C MET A 92 17.18 -7.50 5.01
N THR A 93 17.70 -7.23 3.81
CA THR A 93 18.91 -6.42 3.64
C THR A 93 18.56 -4.94 3.57
N LEU A 94 19.24 -4.11 4.35
CA LEU A 94 19.10 -2.64 4.31
C LEU A 94 19.45 -2.13 2.92
N THR A 95 18.46 -1.59 2.20
CA THR A 95 18.66 -0.92 0.91
C THR A 95 18.39 0.57 1.07
N ARG A 96 19.21 1.42 0.42
CA ARG A 96 19.01 2.88 0.43
C ARG A 96 17.82 3.30 -0.44
N SER A 97 17.41 2.47 -1.39
CA SER A 97 16.28 2.69 -2.29
C SER A 97 15.53 1.38 -2.52
N LEU A 98 14.20 1.44 -2.44
CA LEU A 98 13.33 0.29 -2.73
C LEU A 98 13.28 0.08 -4.24
N THR A 99 13.88 -1.02 -4.72
CA THR A 99 13.72 -1.49 -6.10
C THR A 99 13.08 -2.86 -6.06
N LEU A 100 11.80 -2.93 -6.40
CA LEU A 100 11.04 -4.19 -6.43
C LEU A 100 11.27 -4.91 -7.75
N LYS A 101 11.69 -6.17 -7.68
CA LYS A 101 11.70 -7.08 -8.84
C LYS A 101 10.30 -7.66 -9.02
N ALA A 102 9.93 -7.97 -10.26
CA ALA A 102 8.65 -8.62 -10.55
C ALA A 102 8.45 -9.96 -9.83
N SER A 103 9.55 -10.63 -9.44
CA SER A 103 9.57 -11.87 -8.67
C SER A 103 9.43 -11.70 -7.16
N ASP A 104 9.50 -10.47 -6.64
CA ASP A 104 9.43 -10.24 -5.20
C ASP A 104 8.01 -10.51 -4.73
N CYS A 105 7.85 -11.43 -3.78
CA CYS A 105 6.56 -11.77 -3.20
C CYS A 105 6.72 -12.10 -1.72
N ILE A 106 5.72 -11.74 -0.92
CA ILE A 106 5.54 -12.30 0.42
C ILE A 106 4.52 -13.44 0.36
N ARG A 107 4.62 -14.37 1.32
CA ARG A 107 3.63 -15.42 1.53
C ARG A 107 3.09 -15.39 2.95
N PHE A 108 1.82 -15.69 3.12
CA PHE A 108 1.17 -15.65 4.44
C PHE A 108 -0.11 -16.48 4.46
N ASP A 109 -0.58 -16.75 5.67
CA ASP A 109 -1.95 -17.21 5.91
C ASP A 109 -2.78 -16.03 6.41
N ALA A 110 -4.10 -16.13 6.25
CA ALA A 110 -5.00 -15.09 6.73
C ALA A 110 -6.31 -15.65 7.27
N VAL A 111 -6.93 -14.88 8.15
CA VAL A 111 -8.25 -15.15 8.68
C VAL A 111 -9.11 -13.90 8.53
N LEU A 112 -10.23 -14.04 7.84
CA LEU A 112 -11.29 -13.04 7.80
C LEU A 112 -12.36 -13.43 8.81
N TRP A 113 -12.57 -12.58 9.81
CA TRP A 113 -13.69 -12.71 10.74
C TRP A 113 -14.83 -11.80 10.28
N HIS A 114 -15.92 -12.42 9.84
CA HIS A 114 -17.14 -11.71 9.48
C HIS A 114 -17.89 -11.21 10.72
N ASP A 115 -17.75 -11.93 11.84
CA ASP A 115 -18.19 -11.55 13.18
C ASP A 115 -17.41 -12.35 14.24
N ALA A 116 -17.85 -12.35 15.50
CA ALA A 116 -17.17 -13.03 16.62
C ALA A 116 -17.08 -14.56 16.49
N LYS A 117 -17.86 -15.19 15.62
CA LYS A 117 -18.01 -16.65 15.54
C LYS A 117 -17.80 -17.22 14.14
N ARG A 118 -17.76 -16.39 13.09
CA ARG A 118 -17.59 -16.82 11.70
C ARG A 118 -16.21 -16.48 11.14
N PRO A 119 -15.21 -17.37 11.31
CA PRO A 119 -13.93 -17.25 10.64
C PRO A 119 -13.97 -17.88 9.25
N GLU A 120 -13.33 -17.22 8.30
CA GLU A 120 -12.96 -17.75 7.00
C GLU A 120 -11.44 -17.76 6.89
N ARG A 121 -10.86 -18.89 6.49
CA ARG A 121 -9.40 -19.11 6.54
C ARG A 121 -8.84 -19.25 5.14
N PHE A 122 -7.69 -18.61 4.95
CA PHE A 122 -6.93 -18.63 3.71
C PHE A 122 -5.52 -19.06 4.01
N SER A 123 -5.00 -19.99 3.21
CA SER A 123 -3.67 -20.54 3.42
C SER A 123 -2.79 -20.35 2.19
N ASN A 124 -1.50 -20.14 2.43
CA ASN A 124 -0.48 -19.99 1.40
C ASN A 124 -0.83 -18.90 0.38
N LEU A 125 -1.35 -17.77 0.86
CA LEU A 125 -1.58 -16.58 0.05
C LEU A 125 -0.26 -15.97 -0.39
N SER A 126 -0.27 -15.33 -1.55
CA SER A 126 0.84 -14.54 -2.05
C SER A 126 0.43 -13.10 -2.32
N LEU A 127 1.35 -12.18 -2.08
CA LEU A 127 1.28 -10.81 -2.59
C LEU A 127 2.61 -10.48 -3.25
N CYS A 128 2.59 -10.28 -4.56
CA CYS A 128 3.78 -10.03 -5.36
C CYS A 128 3.88 -8.56 -5.80
N ALA A 129 5.09 -8.10 -6.10
CA ALA A 129 5.38 -6.73 -6.52
C ALA A 129 4.46 -6.18 -7.65
N PRO A 130 4.13 -6.95 -8.71
CA PRO A 130 3.24 -6.47 -9.77
C PRO A 130 1.79 -6.21 -9.31
N GLU A 131 1.38 -6.76 -8.17
CA GLU A 131 0.03 -6.64 -7.60
C GLU A 131 -0.08 -5.49 -6.59
N LEU A 132 1.04 -4.82 -6.29
CA LEU A 132 1.08 -3.77 -5.28
C LEU A 132 0.44 -2.48 -5.80
N PRO A 133 -0.47 -1.86 -5.03
CA PRO A 133 -1.04 -0.57 -5.38
C PRO A 133 0.04 0.51 -5.54
N LYS A 134 -0.07 1.31 -6.62
CA LYS A 134 0.83 2.44 -6.88
C LYS A 134 0.43 3.66 -6.04
N GLN A 135 0.72 3.61 -4.74
CA GLN A 135 0.44 4.72 -3.82
C GLN A 135 1.46 4.81 -2.69
N SER A 136 1.37 5.90 -1.93
CA SER A 136 2.17 6.08 -0.72
C SER A 136 1.71 5.13 0.39
N ASN A 137 2.68 4.46 1.01
CA ASN A 137 2.46 3.57 2.15
C ASN A 137 2.97 4.19 3.48
N ASN A 138 3.27 5.49 3.49
CA ASN A 138 3.82 6.18 4.66
C ASN A 138 2.87 6.19 5.85
N PHE A 139 1.55 6.06 5.61
CA PHE A 139 0.56 5.97 6.68
C PHE A 139 0.82 4.81 7.64
N VAL A 140 1.53 3.75 7.19
CA VAL A 140 1.92 2.60 8.02
C VAL A 140 2.76 3.04 9.23
N LEU A 141 3.58 4.09 9.09
CA LEU A 141 4.38 4.61 10.19
C LEU A 141 3.50 5.16 11.32
N THR A 142 2.46 5.91 10.97
CA THR A 142 1.48 6.42 11.94
C THR A 142 0.62 5.29 12.48
N TRP A 143 0.07 4.45 11.60
CA TRP A 143 -0.80 3.33 11.93
C TRP A 143 -0.17 2.36 12.94
N LYS A 144 1.10 1.99 12.76
CA LYS A 144 1.81 1.07 13.67
C LYS A 144 2.18 1.68 15.01
N SER A 145 2.24 3.02 15.10
CA SER A 145 2.74 3.73 16.29
C SER A 145 1.73 3.79 17.41
N PHE A 146 0.43 3.70 17.09
CA PHE A 146 -0.63 3.68 18.09
C PHE A 146 -0.99 2.23 18.45
N SER A 147 -1.20 1.98 19.74
CA SER A 147 -1.79 0.73 20.21
C SER A 147 -3.24 0.59 19.74
N ILE A 148 -3.77 -0.63 19.82
CA ILE A 148 -5.16 -0.91 19.52
C ILE A 148 -5.99 -0.52 20.75
N SER A 149 -6.95 0.38 20.55
CA SER A 149 -7.85 0.86 21.59
C SER A 149 -8.91 -0.18 21.99
N GLY A 150 -9.56 0.04 23.15
CA GLY A 150 -10.67 -0.80 23.63
C GLY A 150 -10.23 -2.18 24.16
N LYS A 151 -11.12 -3.18 24.03
CA LYS A 151 -10.86 -4.54 24.52
C LYS A 151 -9.82 -5.24 23.65
N THR A 152 -8.73 -5.69 24.26
CA THR A 152 -7.64 -6.44 23.60
C THR A 152 -7.32 -7.72 24.36
N SER A 153 -6.59 -8.64 23.73
CA SER A 153 -5.99 -9.81 24.37
C SER A 153 -4.65 -9.51 25.07
N GLY A 154 -4.30 -8.23 25.21
CA GLY A 154 -2.99 -7.81 25.71
C GLY A 154 -1.87 -8.24 24.77
N GLN A 155 -0.84 -8.89 25.30
CA GLN A 155 0.31 -9.35 24.51
C GLN A 155 0.06 -10.66 23.76
N VAL A 156 -1.02 -11.39 24.09
CA VAL A 156 -1.33 -12.67 23.45
C VAL A 156 -1.83 -12.44 22.03
N ARG A 157 -1.15 -13.02 21.04
CA ARG A 157 -1.49 -12.94 19.62
C ARG A 157 -2.07 -14.27 19.15
N SER A 158 -3.32 -14.29 18.71
CA SER A 158 -4.00 -15.48 18.21
C SER A 158 -4.65 -15.22 16.86
N ASP A 159 -5.17 -16.28 16.23
CA ASP A 159 -6.02 -16.19 15.05
C ASP A 159 -7.48 -15.85 15.39
N GLY A 160 -7.78 -15.63 16.68
CA GLY A 160 -9.10 -15.26 17.18
C GLY A 160 -9.46 -13.81 16.82
N PRO A 161 -10.72 -13.39 16.98
CA PRO A 161 -11.17 -12.08 16.53
C PRO A 161 -10.89 -10.94 17.54
N ILE A 162 -10.28 -11.25 18.69
CA ILE A 162 -9.89 -10.25 19.68
C ILE A 162 -8.49 -9.77 19.32
N PRO A 163 -8.32 -8.48 18.99
CA PRO A 163 -7.01 -7.97 18.59
C PRO A 163 -6.04 -7.95 19.78
N PRO A 164 -4.73 -8.13 19.52
CA PRO A 164 -3.68 -7.86 20.50
C PRO A 164 -3.56 -6.36 20.79
N TYR A 165 -2.75 -5.99 21.78
CA TYR A 165 -2.48 -4.59 22.12
C TYR A 165 -1.73 -3.83 21.00
N SER A 166 -0.82 -4.52 20.29
CA SER A 166 -0.03 -3.92 19.21
C SER A 166 -0.36 -4.57 17.87
N LYS A 167 -0.46 -3.80 16.79
CA LYS A 167 -0.84 -4.27 15.45
C LYS A 167 0.19 -5.19 14.79
N LEU A 168 1.46 -5.05 15.15
CA LEU A 168 2.57 -5.84 14.63
C LEU A 168 3.20 -6.68 15.75
N PRO A 169 3.74 -7.88 15.44
CA PRO A 169 4.45 -8.69 16.42
C PRO A 169 5.77 -8.01 16.84
N SER A 170 6.14 -8.19 18.11
CA SER A 170 7.43 -7.75 18.65
C SER A 170 8.55 -8.71 18.23
N ASP A 171 8.83 -8.77 16.94
CA ASP A 171 9.82 -9.64 16.33
C ASP A 171 10.95 -8.81 15.68
N PRO A 172 12.24 -9.08 15.98
CA PRO A 172 13.36 -8.34 15.38
C PRO A 172 13.39 -8.37 13.84
N ALA A 173 12.94 -9.46 13.22
CA ALA A 173 12.84 -9.57 11.77
C ALA A 173 11.71 -8.72 11.20
N MET A 174 10.57 -8.61 11.89
CA MET A 174 9.51 -7.66 11.54
C MET A 174 10.02 -6.21 11.61
N GLU A 175 10.72 -5.85 12.69
CA GLU A 175 11.28 -4.51 12.85
C GLU A 175 12.30 -4.18 11.75
N ARG A 176 13.25 -5.09 11.49
CA ARG A 176 14.24 -4.93 10.41
C ARG A 176 13.58 -4.78 9.04
N TRP A 177 12.57 -5.59 8.74
CA TRP A 177 11.87 -5.53 7.46
C TRP A 177 11.15 -4.19 7.25
N LEU A 178 10.54 -3.63 8.31
CA LEU A 178 9.93 -2.30 8.27
C LEU A 178 10.97 -1.20 8.05
N MET A 179 12.16 -1.32 8.65
CA MET A 179 13.24 -0.35 8.46
C MET A 179 13.77 -0.33 7.01
N ASN A 180 13.69 -1.45 6.29
CA ASN A 180 14.23 -1.60 4.93
C ASN A 180 13.30 -1.13 3.80
N GLN A 181 12.27 -0.33 4.08
CA GLN A 181 11.21 0.12 3.15
C GLN A 181 10.31 -0.99 2.57
N PHE A 182 10.84 -2.19 2.29
CA PHE A 182 10.06 -3.35 1.83
C PHE A 182 8.89 -3.64 2.78
N GLY A 183 9.14 -3.69 4.09
CA GLY A 183 8.08 -3.95 5.07
C GLY A 183 7.00 -2.89 5.09
N LEU A 184 7.36 -1.59 5.02
CA LEU A 184 6.37 -0.52 4.92
C LEU A 184 5.52 -0.68 3.66
N TYR A 185 6.16 -1.01 2.55
CA TYR A 185 5.49 -1.11 1.26
C TYR A 185 4.53 -2.29 1.20
N TYR A 186 4.94 -3.48 1.66
CA TYR A 186 4.08 -4.66 1.70
C TYR A 186 2.97 -4.56 2.75
N VAL A 187 3.26 -4.07 3.96
CA VAL A 187 2.22 -3.89 5.00
C VAL A 187 1.21 -2.84 4.56
N GLY A 188 1.65 -1.72 3.99
CA GLY A 188 0.75 -0.69 3.46
C GLY A 188 -0.10 -1.19 2.30
N SER A 189 0.50 -1.99 1.41
CA SER A 189 -0.23 -2.65 0.33
C SER A 189 -1.26 -3.64 0.85
N LEU A 190 -0.94 -4.45 1.85
CA LEU A 190 -1.92 -5.35 2.50
C LEU A 190 -3.11 -4.58 3.05
N LEU A 191 -2.85 -3.54 3.86
CA LEU A 191 -3.89 -2.67 4.43
C LEU A 191 -4.77 -2.08 3.33
N THR A 192 -4.15 -1.55 2.29
CA THR A 192 -4.87 -0.98 1.14
C THR A 192 -5.75 -2.01 0.44
N LEU A 193 -5.19 -3.18 0.13
CA LEU A 193 -5.88 -4.21 -0.64
C LEU A 193 -7.02 -4.84 0.15
N VAL A 194 -6.92 -4.96 1.47
CA VAL A 194 -8.07 -5.37 2.28
C VAL A 194 -9.12 -4.27 2.45
N GLY A 195 -8.84 -3.07 1.97
CA GLY A 195 -9.76 -1.93 2.02
C GLY A 195 -9.73 -1.16 3.33
N TYR A 196 -8.61 -1.21 4.06
CA TYR A 196 -8.38 -0.39 5.25
C TYR A 196 -8.39 1.09 4.85
N ASP A 197 -9.12 1.93 5.58
CA ASP A 197 -9.14 3.37 5.35
C ASP A 197 -8.14 4.09 6.27
N PRO A 198 -6.99 4.56 5.76
CA PRO A 198 -5.99 5.24 6.57
C PRO A 198 -6.44 6.61 7.09
N ASN A 199 -7.46 7.22 6.48
CA ASN A 199 -8.02 8.49 6.94
C ASN A 199 -9.01 8.28 8.09
N PHE A 200 -9.44 7.05 8.31
CA PHE A 200 -10.32 6.70 9.41
C PHE A 200 -9.49 6.35 10.65
N THR A 201 -9.11 7.39 11.40
CA THR A 201 -8.19 7.31 12.55
C THR A 201 -8.63 6.34 13.66
N VAL A 202 -9.90 5.94 13.67
CA VAL A 202 -10.49 5.04 14.66
C VAL A 202 -10.44 3.56 14.21
N ASP A 203 -10.07 3.25 12.96
CA ASP A 203 -10.10 1.89 12.39
C ASP A 203 -8.96 0.98 12.89
N ASP A 204 -8.49 1.16 14.12
CA ASP A 204 -7.27 0.52 14.58
C ASP A 204 -7.42 -0.97 14.96
N ARG A 205 -8.65 -1.50 14.97
CA ARG A 205 -9.00 -2.82 15.55
C ARG A 205 -9.31 -3.90 14.54
N ARG A 206 -9.41 -3.55 13.24
CA ARG A 206 -9.85 -4.47 12.19
C ARG A 206 -8.72 -5.17 11.43
N PHE A 207 -7.46 -4.82 11.67
CA PHE A 207 -6.31 -5.47 11.03
C PHE A 207 -5.11 -5.61 11.96
N TRP A 208 -4.51 -6.80 12.03
CA TRP A 208 -3.22 -7.02 12.68
C TRP A 208 -2.46 -8.20 12.12
N ILE A 209 -1.15 -8.22 12.35
CA ILE A 209 -0.26 -9.34 12.03
C ILE A 209 0.03 -10.11 13.31
N ARG A 210 -0.31 -11.40 13.33
CA ARG A 210 -0.11 -12.30 14.46
C ARG A 210 1.37 -12.65 14.63
N ASN A 211 2.01 -13.17 13.60
CA ASN A 211 3.38 -13.67 13.63
C ASN A 211 4.03 -13.63 12.26
N ILE A 212 5.36 -13.63 12.25
CA ILE A 212 6.15 -14.00 11.09
C ILE A 212 6.50 -15.48 11.14
N LYS A 213 6.79 -16.05 9.99
CA LYS A 213 7.33 -17.40 9.84
C LYS A 213 8.83 -17.27 9.56
N GLY A 214 9.64 -17.82 10.46
CA GLY A 214 11.10 -17.91 10.30
C GLY A 214 11.51 -18.91 9.24
#